data_AF-A0A8H3B4V8-F1
#
_entry.id   AF-A0A8H3B4V8-F1
#
_cell.length_a   1.000
_cell.length_b   1.000
_cell.length_c   1.000
_cell.angle_alpha   90.00
_cell.angle_beta   90.00
_cell.angle_gamma   90.00
#
_symmetry.space_group_name_H-M   'P 1'
#
loop_
_entity.id
_entity.type
_entity.pdbx_description
1 polymer ?
#
loop_
_entity_poly.entity_id
_entity_poly.type
_entity_poly.pdbx_seq_one_letter_code
_entity_poly.pdbx_strand_id
1 'polypeptide(L)'
;MLSPFTLAVLLASMIVSPVEAVPHRRNVGLITLPLTRMHKVRDDIHPQILLQQHANSAHRRLARMTNKREPTSEEMSAAIQKRMVLVGNGVEDLRNKHQQKRKYNVGKVDSELGRIRQGVNGNARVAAAAQDEGIVVVTVTTTVTPVRAVESTSAKASTTVVVTQTVIAGVPAATSSAANAASSSVTASGVASSGTSSGVTSSGTASSTSSSAPAATGSAGNATTPAGNNKAGFSKVNLGAVINGGVTNSTTPTTANSVALDNEANDIGYLATVQIGTPPRNFRLLMDSGSADMWVGGEACQSQAGGACGNHTFLGAKSSSSFKSAGRTFKVTYGTGQVAGDVITDDVVIAGLKLPAHTFGAATVESVEFSSNDTPFDGLVGLAKSTLSNQKVDTPPESLAKAGLIQSAITSYKIPRLADGKNDGEITFGGLDETKIDTASVTTMANVNANGFWEVPFTASVGGKDLGLTGRTAILDTGTSLIIAPTADAQALHAQIPGAKSDGQGGFTIPCTTEAQVAFTMGGKSFSIDPRDLLFVPVNQNNLQGDCVSGIMSGQIGGPQEWLVGDVFLKNVYFSHDVGKNAITLANLK
;
A
#
# COMPACT_ATOMS: atom_id res chain seq x y z
N MET A 1 -8.84 37.17 -70.10
CA MET A 1 -9.98 37.90 -69.53
C MET A 1 -10.80 36.93 -68.69
N LEU A 2 -10.99 37.29 -67.41
CA LEU A 2 -12.00 36.86 -66.42
C LEU A 2 -12.00 35.43 -65.86
N SER A 3 -11.97 35.40 -64.52
CA SER A 3 -12.12 34.36 -63.49
C SER A 3 -13.47 34.62 -62.75
N PRO A 4 -13.91 33.99 -61.62
CA PRO A 4 -13.68 32.68 -60.95
C PRO A 4 -15.01 31.95 -60.52
N PHE A 5 -14.89 30.85 -59.76
CA PHE A 5 -15.71 30.38 -58.60
C PHE A 5 -16.52 29.06 -58.64
N THR A 6 -16.29 28.28 -57.56
CA THR A 6 -17.17 27.33 -56.81
C THR A 6 -17.63 26.02 -57.47
N LEU A 7 -17.87 24.89 -56.79
CA LEU A 7 -17.54 24.33 -55.47
C LEU A 7 -18.12 22.88 -55.49
N ALA A 8 -17.34 21.92 -54.99
CA ALA A 8 -17.70 20.63 -54.37
C ALA A 8 -18.86 19.77 -54.92
N VAL A 9 -18.46 18.61 -55.44
CA VAL A 9 -19.26 17.40 -55.66
C VAL A 9 -19.55 16.71 -54.31
N LEU A 10 -20.82 16.55 -53.97
CA LEU A 10 -21.30 15.69 -52.88
C LEU A 10 -22.54 14.91 -53.36
N LEU A 11 -22.53 13.60 -53.10
CA LEU A 11 -23.62 12.61 -53.20
C LEU A 11 -24.11 12.15 -54.59
N ALA A 12 -23.70 10.93 -54.97
CA ALA A 12 -24.61 9.92 -55.51
C ALA A 12 -24.15 8.52 -55.07
N SER A 13 -24.93 7.94 -54.16
CA SER A 13 -24.88 6.57 -53.65
C SER A 13 -25.52 5.59 -54.65
N MET A 14 -25.05 4.34 -54.63
CA MET A 14 -25.80 3.07 -54.77
C MET A 14 -25.15 2.07 -55.74
N ILE A 15 -24.48 1.05 -55.19
CA ILE A 15 -24.49 -0.30 -55.75
C ILE A 15 -24.65 -1.30 -54.58
N VAL A 16 -25.70 -2.11 -54.67
CA VAL A 16 -26.11 -3.17 -53.75
C VAL A 16 -25.49 -4.49 -54.18
N SER A 17 -25.10 -5.35 -53.23
CA SER A 17 -25.03 -6.80 -53.44
C SER A 17 -25.46 -7.52 -52.14
N PRO A 18 -26.14 -8.68 -52.23
CA PRO A 18 -26.91 -9.26 -51.15
C PRO A 18 -26.07 -10.02 -50.12
N VAL A 19 -26.55 -9.97 -48.87
CA VAL A 19 -26.02 -10.66 -47.70
C VAL A 19 -26.49 -12.11 -47.72
N GLU A 20 -25.54 -13.05 -47.68
CA GLU A 20 -25.78 -14.46 -47.41
C GLU A 20 -25.25 -14.78 -46.00
N ALA A 21 -26.16 -15.03 -45.06
CA ALA A 21 -25.83 -15.25 -43.65
C ALA A 21 -25.36 -16.70 -43.41
N VAL A 22 -24.11 -16.84 -42.97
CA VAL A 22 -23.54 -18.11 -42.49
C VAL A 22 -23.72 -18.18 -40.96
N PRO A 23 -24.12 -19.33 -40.38
CA PRO A 23 -24.50 -19.42 -38.98
C PRO A 23 -23.32 -19.22 -38.01
N HIS A 24 -23.51 -18.29 -37.07
CA HIS A 24 -22.60 -18.00 -35.97
C HIS A 24 -22.58 -19.18 -34.98
N ARG A 25 -21.42 -19.80 -34.77
CA ARG A 25 -21.24 -20.81 -33.71
C ARG A 25 -21.22 -20.14 -32.33
N ARG A 26 -21.93 -20.80 -31.41
CA ARG A 26 -22.28 -20.42 -30.03
C ARG A 26 -21.13 -19.84 -29.21
N ASN A 27 -21.47 -18.74 -28.53
CA ASN A 27 -20.84 -18.23 -27.31
C ASN A 27 -20.50 -19.37 -26.33
N VAL A 28 -19.21 -19.58 -26.10
CA VAL A 28 -18.71 -20.08 -24.82
C VAL A 28 -18.45 -18.84 -24.00
N GLY A 29 -19.32 -18.59 -23.01
CA GLY A 29 -19.28 -17.39 -22.21
C GLY A 29 -17.92 -17.19 -21.55
N LEU A 30 -17.23 -16.12 -21.92
CA LEU A 30 -16.28 -15.50 -21.02
C LEU A 30 -17.12 -14.82 -19.93
N ILE A 31 -17.20 -15.48 -18.76
CA ILE A 31 -17.60 -14.81 -17.53
C ILE A 31 -16.54 -13.73 -17.30
N THR A 32 -16.88 -12.50 -17.65
CA THR A 32 -16.09 -11.34 -17.26
C THR A 32 -16.35 -11.17 -15.77
N LEU A 33 -15.46 -11.70 -14.94
CA LEU A 33 -15.39 -11.31 -13.54
C LEU A 33 -14.76 -9.91 -13.51
N PRO A 34 -15.47 -8.85 -13.11
CA PRO A 34 -14.81 -7.61 -12.76
C PRO A 34 -13.96 -7.91 -11.54
N LEU A 35 -12.64 -7.99 -11.72
CA LEU A 35 -11.71 -8.02 -10.60
C LEU A 35 -11.63 -6.60 -10.06
N THR A 36 -12.54 -6.27 -9.14
CA THR A 36 -12.42 -5.08 -8.30
C THR A 36 -11.22 -5.29 -7.38
N ARG A 37 -10.19 -4.45 -7.49
CA ARG A 37 -9.06 -4.48 -6.54
C ARG A 37 -9.58 -3.99 -5.18
N MET A 38 -9.70 -4.90 -4.23
CA MET A 38 -10.00 -4.58 -2.83
C MET A 38 -8.68 -4.37 -2.08
N HIS A 39 -8.50 -3.21 -1.45
CA HIS A 39 -7.33 -2.89 -0.61
C HIS A 39 -7.53 -3.25 0.88
N LYS A 40 -8.37 -4.24 1.15
CA LYS A 40 -8.24 -5.04 2.36
C LYS A 40 -7.65 -6.37 1.95
N VAL A 41 -6.50 -6.75 2.53
CA VAL A 41 -6.17 -8.18 2.62
C VAL A 41 -7.26 -8.76 3.52
N ARG A 42 -8.34 -9.24 2.90
CA ARG A 42 -9.21 -10.18 3.58
C ARG A 42 -8.36 -11.43 3.79
N ASP A 43 -8.67 -12.24 4.80
CA ASP A 43 -8.01 -13.54 5.04
C ASP A 43 -8.03 -14.50 3.82
N ASP A 44 -8.58 -14.08 2.67
CA ASP A 44 -8.71 -14.81 1.42
C ASP A 44 -7.63 -14.49 0.35
N ILE A 45 -6.81 -13.43 0.49
CA ILE A 45 -5.71 -13.14 -0.45
C ILE A 45 -4.40 -13.70 0.10
N HIS A 46 -3.86 -14.71 -0.58
CA HIS A 46 -2.61 -15.35 -0.19
C HIS A 46 -1.40 -14.39 -0.34
N PRO A 47 -0.43 -14.37 0.59
CA PRO A 47 0.74 -13.47 0.58
C PRO A 47 1.52 -13.43 -0.74
N GLN A 48 1.64 -14.58 -1.40
CA GLN A 48 2.29 -14.67 -2.72
C GLN A 48 1.54 -13.90 -3.82
N ILE A 49 0.20 -13.82 -3.74
CA ILE A 49 -0.60 -13.06 -4.68
C ILE A 49 -0.41 -11.55 -4.45
N LEU A 50 -0.35 -11.13 -3.18
CA LEU A 50 -0.03 -9.74 -2.83
C LEU A 50 1.34 -9.36 -3.40
N LEU A 51 2.37 -10.19 -3.20
CA LEU A 51 3.69 -9.96 -3.82
C LEU A 51 3.60 -9.76 -5.34
N GLN A 52 2.85 -10.61 -6.04
CA GLN A 52 2.71 -10.50 -7.49
C GLN A 52 1.98 -9.24 -7.93
N GLN A 53 1.04 -8.71 -7.13
CA GLN A 53 0.40 -7.44 -7.44
C GLN A 53 1.39 -6.28 -7.35
N HIS A 54 2.21 -6.21 -6.30
CA HIS A 54 3.28 -5.22 -6.18
C HIS A 54 4.32 -5.39 -7.28
N ALA A 55 4.69 -6.63 -7.60
CA ALA A 55 5.56 -6.96 -8.72
C ALA A 55 5.03 -6.44 -10.06
N ASN A 56 3.75 -6.67 -10.33
CA ASN A 56 3.10 -6.22 -11.56
C ASN A 56 3.09 -4.69 -11.64
N SER A 57 2.79 -4.03 -10.52
CA SER A 57 2.86 -2.58 -10.43
C SER A 57 4.26 -2.08 -10.78
N ALA A 58 5.29 -2.61 -10.12
CA ALA A 58 6.67 -2.18 -10.34
C ALA A 58 7.18 -2.49 -11.76
N HIS A 59 6.83 -3.64 -12.36
CA HIS A 59 7.17 -3.95 -13.76
C HIS A 59 6.50 -2.99 -14.75
N ARG A 60 5.19 -2.70 -14.60
CA ARG A 60 4.50 -1.71 -15.45
C ARG A 60 5.14 -0.34 -15.31
N ARG A 61 5.41 0.05 -14.06
CA ARG A 61 6.00 1.34 -13.74
C ARG A 61 7.27 1.51 -14.54
N LEU A 62 8.17 0.55 -14.45
CA LEU A 62 9.46 0.72 -15.08
C LEU A 62 9.48 0.46 -16.58
N ALA A 63 8.61 -0.39 -17.13
CA ALA A 63 8.47 -0.45 -18.58
C ALA A 63 8.18 0.94 -19.18
N ARG A 64 7.38 1.75 -18.48
CA ARG A 64 7.16 3.16 -18.85
C ARG A 64 8.40 4.02 -18.62
N MET A 65 9.11 3.81 -17.51
CA MET A 65 10.35 4.53 -17.19
C MET A 65 11.45 4.31 -18.24
N THR A 66 11.56 3.10 -18.78
CA THR A 66 12.61 2.73 -19.74
C THR A 66 12.16 2.84 -21.20
N ASN A 67 10.97 3.39 -21.44
CA ASN A 67 10.33 3.43 -22.76
C ASN A 67 10.29 2.04 -23.44
N LYS A 68 10.13 0.99 -22.64
CA LYS A 68 9.98 -0.40 -23.08
C LYS A 68 8.49 -0.75 -23.16
N ARG A 69 8.18 -1.85 -23.88
CA ARG A 69 6.82 -2.37 -23.94
C ARG A 69 6.34 -2.73 -22.54
N GLU A 70 5.25 -2.13 -22.12
CA GLU A 70 4.56 -2.50 -20.88
C GLU A 70 4.03 -3.93 -20.93
N PRO A 71 4.08 -4.66 -19.80
CA PRO A 71 3.31 -5.88 -19.65
C PRO A 71 1.83 -5.61 -19.92
N THR A 72 1.15 -6.48 -20.67
CA THR A 72 -0.28 -6.35 -20.94
C THR A 72 -1.09 -6.79 -19.71
N SER A 73 -2.33 -6.30 -19.59
CA SER A 73 -3.24 -6.76 -18.53
C SER A 73 -3.44 -8.28 -18.54
N GLU A 74 -3.36 -8.91 -19.71
CA GLU A 74 -3.38 -10.38 -19.85
C GLU A 74 -2.10 -11.02 -19.29
N GLU A 75 -0.90 -10.50 -19.62
CA GLU A 75 0.37 -11.01 -19.11
C GLU A 75 0.46 -10.92 -17.59
N MET A 76 -0.04 -9.82 -17.00
CA MET A 76 -0.06 -9.65 -15.55
C MET A 76 -1.13 -10.49 -14.86
N SER A 77 -2.31 -10.63 -15.46
CA SER A 77 -3.34 -11.53 -14.96
C SER A 77 -2.87 -12.99 -15.05
N ALA A 78 -2.16 -13.35 -16.11
CA ALA A 78 -1.52 -14.65 -16.27
C ALA A 78 -0.41 -14.87 -15.23
N ALA A 79 0.38 -13.85 -14.90
CA ALA A 79 1.38 -13.94 -13.83
C ALA A 79 0.73 -14.18 -12.45
N ILE A 80 -0.36 -13.48 -12.15
CA ILE A 80 -1.17 -13.69 -10.94
C ILE A 80 -1.75 -15.11 -10.95
N GLN A 81 -2.40 -15.54 -12.03
CA GLN A 81 -2.99 -16.88 -12.16
C GLN A 81 -1.94 -17.99 -12.02
N LYS A 82 -0.79 -17.86 -12.67
CA LYS A 82 0.32 -18.82 -12.58
C LYS A 82 0.80 -18.96 -11.13
N ARG A 83 0.86 -17.84 -10.39
CA ARG A 83 1.18 -17.86 -8.97
C ARG A 83 0.03 -18.42 -8.10
N MET A 84 -1.23 -18.18 -8.45
CA MET A 84 -2.38 -18.80 -7.80
C MET A 84 -2.37 -20.33 -7.94
N VAL A 85 -1.93 -20.88 -9.07
CA VAL A 85 -1.81 -22.32 -9.27
C VAL A 85 -0.72 -22.93 -8.37
N LEU A 86 0.40 -22.23 -8.18
CA LEU A 86 1.48 -22.68 -7.29
C LEU A 86 1.10 -22.60 -5.81
N VAL A 87 0.33 -21.58 -5.45
CA VAL A 87 -0.35 -21.48 -4.15
C VAL A 87 -1.48 -22.52 -4.04
N GLY A 88 -2.01 -23.00 -5.17
CA GLY A 88 -3.15 -23.91 -5.34
C GLY A 88 -3.02 -25.24 -4.63
N ASN A 89 -1.80 -25.76 -4.49
CA ASN A 89 -1.53 -26.92 -3.63
C ASN A 89 -1.79 -26.64 -2.13
N GLY A 90 -1.99 -25.36 -1.75
CA GLY A 90 -2.51 -24.89 -0.47
C GLY A 90 -3.94 -24.31 -0.52
N VAL A 91 -4.55 -24.17 -1.70
CA VAL A 91 -5.96 -23.74 -1.85
C VAL A 91 -6.93 -24.86 -1.46
N GLU A 92 -6.53 -26.12 -1.59
CA GLU A 92 -7.26 -27.26 -0.99
C GLU A 92 -7.26 -27.19 0.54
N ASP A 93 -6.18 -26.71 1.16
CA ASP A 93 -6.12 -26.47 2.61
C ASP A 93 -7.03 -25.31 3.05
N LEU A 94 -7.17 -24.26 2.21
CA LEU A 94 -8.14 -23.18 2.43
C LEU A 94 -9.60 -23.65 2.25
N ARG A 95 -9.86 -24.54 1.29
CA ARG A 95 -11.18 -25.15 1.07
C ARG A 95 -11.57 -26.06 2.24
N ASN A 96 -10.60 -26.81 2.78
CA ASN A 96 -10.77 -27.63 3.99
C ASN A 96 -10.94 -26.77 5.26
N LYS A 97 -10.21 -25.66 5.38
CA LYS A 97 -10.39 -24.68 6.47
C LYS A 97 -11.73 -23.96 6.40
N HIS A 98 -12.27 -23.67 5.21
CA HIS A 98 -13.62 -23.11 5.07
C HIS A 98 -14.71 -24.14 5.41
N GLN A 99 -14.50 -25.42 5.11
CA GLN A 99 -15.39 -26.49 5.57
C GLN A 99 -15.31 -26.71 7.09
N GLN A 100 -14.12 -26.60 7.70
CA GLN A 100 -13.95 -26.63 9.15
C GLN A 100 -14.53 -25.38 9.84
N LYS A 101 -14.30 -24.15 9.34
CA LYS A 101 -14.92 -22.92 9.84
C LYS A 101 -16.44 -22.95 9.71
N ARG A 102 -17.01 -23.60 8.67
CA ARG A 102 -18.46 -23.86 8.59
C ARG A 102 -18.95 -24.81 9.68
N LYS A 103 -18.17 -25.82 10.09
CA LYS A 103 -18.51 -26.67 11.25
C LYS A 103 -18.43 -25.91 12.59
N TYR A 104 -17.49 -24.96 12.75
CA TYR A 104 -17.35 -24.17 13.98
C TYR A 104 -18.30 -22.96 14.07
N ASN A 105 -18.79 -22.41 12.95
CA ASN A 105 -19.74 -21.28 12.96
C ASN A 105 -21.21 -21.68 13.14
N VAL A 106 -21.56 -22.97 13.08
CA VAL A 106 -22.90 -23.43 13.45
C VAL A 106 -23.13 -23.33 14.98
N GLY A 107 -22.05 -23.37 15.78
CA GLY A 107 -22.15 -23.24 17.24
C GLY A 107 -22.37 -21.82 17.78
N LYS A 108 -22.19 -20.76 16.97
CA LYS A 108 -22.47 -19.38 17.40
C LYS A 108 -23.92 -18.94 17.15
N VAL A 109 -24.58 -19.50 16.14
CA VAL A 109 -26.01 -19.27 15.88
C VAL A 109 -26.86 -19.90 17.00
N ASP A 110 -26.43 -21.04 17.55
CA ASP A 110 -27.08 -21.67 18.71
C ASP A 110 -26.92 -20.87 20.01
N SER A 111 -25.84 -20.11 20.18
CA SER A 111 -25.62 -19.28 21.38
C SER A 111 -26.47 -18.00 21.43
N GLU A 112 -26.80 -17.43 20.26
CA GLU A 112 -27.76 -16.32 20.15
C GLU A 112 -29.22 -16.82 20.22
N LEU A 113 -29.53 -17.97 19.61
CA LEU A 113 -30.83 -18.64 19.79
C LEU A 113 -31.07 -19.07 21.25
N GLY A 114 -30.00 -19.38 22.00
CA GLY A 114 -30.04 -19.64 23.44
C GLY A 114 -30.43 -18.42 24.30
N ARG A 115 -30.04 -17.20 23.88
CA ARG A 115 -30.46 -15.95 24.55
C ARG A 115 -31.89 -15.53 24.23
N ILE A 116 -32.41 -15.94 23.08
CA ILE A 116 -33.82 -15.73 22.68
C ILE A 116 -34.74 -16.78 23.36
N ARG A 117 -34.21 -17.95 23.74
CA ARG A 117 -34.94 -19.01 24.48
C ARG A 117 -35.14 -18.75 25.98
N GLN A 118 -34.56 -17.69 26.55
CA GLN A 118 -34.84 -17.24 27.93
C GLN A 118 -35.62 -15.92 27.90
N GLY A 119 -36.91 -15.99 27.57
CA GLY A 119 -37.80 -14.83 27.56
C GLY A 119 -38.21 -14.40 28.97
N VAL A 120 -38.08 -13.11 29.28
CA VAL A 120 -38.90 -12.43 30.30
C VAL A 120 -39.41 -11.11 29.72
N ASN A 121 -40.65 -11.19 29.20
CA ASN A 121 -41.81 -10.30 29.43
C ASN A 121 -42.59 -9.97 28.15
N GLY A 122 -43.83 -10.49 28.06
CA GLY A 122 -44.89 -9.88 27.26
C GLY A 122 -45.88 -10.82 26.55
N ASN A 123 -46.77 -11.45 27.32
CA ASN A 123 -48.15 -11.88 26.98
C ASN A 123 -48.46 -13.02 25.96
N ALA A 124 -48.99 -14.11 26.57
CA ALA A 124 -50.12 -14.99 26.14
C ALA A 124 -49.89 -16.02 25.01
N ARG A 125 -50.40 -17.26 25.03
CA ARG A 125 -51.17 -18.14 25.97
C ARG A 125 -50.91 -19.59 25.49
N VAL A 126 -50.66 -20.55 26.40
CA VAL A 126 -50.51 -21.98 26.08
C VAL A 126 -51.81 -22.71 26.41
N ALA A 127 -52.32 -23.53 25.47
CA ALA A 127 -53.32 -24.55 25.76
C ALA A 127 -52.60 -25.89 25.92
N ALA A 128 -52.69 -26.50 27.10
CA ALA A 128 -52.17 -27.83 27.39
C ALA A 128 -53.33 -28.84 27.40
N ALA A 129 -53.12 -30.00 26.81
CA ALA A 129 -53.89 -31.21 27.10
C ALA A 129 -52.92 -32.27 27.65
N ALA A 130 -53.18 -32.67 28.89
CA ALA A 130 -52.64 -33.82 29.62
C ALA A 130 -53.19 -35.14 29.00
N GLN A 131 -52.67 -36.35 29.16
CA GLN A 131 -51.69 -36.91 30.10
C GLN A 131 -51.22 -38.30 29.62
N ASP A 132 -49.98 -38.67 29.97
CA ASP A 132 -49.41 -39.98 30.38
C ASP A 132 -49.68 -41.29 29.56
N GLU A 133 -48.69 -42.13 29.25
CA GLU A 133 -47.34 -42.30 29.82
C GLU A 133 -46.22 -42.35 28.76
N GLY A 134 -45.13 -41.61 29.04
CA GLY A 134 -43.79 -42.02 28.66
C GLY A 134 -43.26 -41.70 27.27
N ILE A 135 -43.63 -40.57 26.65
CA ILE A 135 -42.85 -39.75 25.67
C ILE A 135 -43.76 -38.58 25.25
N VAL A 136 -43.33 -37.34 25.46
CA VAL A 136 -44.06 -36.16 24.95
C VAL A 136 -43.47 -35.79 23.59
N VAL A 137 -44.27 -35.94 22.53
CA VAL A 137 -43.92 -35.49 21.17
C VAL A 137 -44.59 -34.15 20.92
N VAL A 138 -43.81 -33.07 20.87
CA VAL A 138 -44.32 -31.75 20.46
C VAL A 138 -43.91 -31.51 19.02
N THR A 139 -44.88 -31.30 18.15
CA THR A 139 -44.66 -30.92 16.74
C THR A 139 -44.98 -29.44 16.58
N VAL A 140 -43.98 -28.65 16.17
CA VAL A 140 -44.18 -27.23 15.85
C VAL A 140 -44.02 -27.06 14.35
N THR A 141 -45.02 -26.47 13.70
CA THR A 141 -44.97 -26.13 12.27
C THR A 141 -44.89 -24.62 12.13
N THR A 142 -43.94 -24.12 11.33
CA THR A 142 -43.80 -22.69 11.06
C THR A 142 -43.72 -22.46 9.55
N THR A 143 -44.51 -21.51 9.05
CA THR A 143 -44.58 -21.13 7.64
C THR A 143 -43.87 -19.79 7.44
N VAL A 144 -42.92 -19.72 6.52
CA VAL A 144 -42.17 -18.49 6.24
C VAL A 144 -42.42 -18.05 4.79
N THR A 145 -42.86 -16.80 4.61
CA THR A 145 -43.09 -16.19 3.29
C THR A 145 -42.21 -14.94 3.15
N PRO A 146 -41.38 -14.81 2.10
CA PRO A 146 -40.51 -13.64 1.95
C PRO A 146 -41.27 -12.42 1.42
N VAL A 147 -41.05 -11.24 2.02
CA VAL A 147 -41.58 -9.94 1.55
C VAL A 147 -40.52 -9.25 0.69
N ARG A 148 -40.88 -8.83 -0.52
CA ARG A 148 -40.03 -8.01 -1.42
C ARG A 148 -40.75 -6.70 -1.74
N ALA A 149 -40.03 -5.58 -1.68
CA ALA A 149 -40.42 -4.32 -2.30
C ALA A 149 -39.36 -3.94 -3.35
N VAL A 150 -39.75 -3.84 -4.62
CA VAL A 150 -39.85 -2.59 -5.41
C VAL A 150 -40.30 -2.99 -6.83
N GLU A 151 -41.18 -2.17 -7.39
CA GLU A 151 -41.88 -2.29 -8.66
C GLU A 151 -40.97 -2.50 -9.88
N SER A 152 -41.30 -3.51 -10.69
CA SER A 152 -41.73 -3.35 -12.09
C SER A 152 -41.90 -4.73 -12.73
N THR A 153 -42.81 -4.74 -13.70
CA THR A 153 -43.57 -5.86 -14.24
C THR A 153 -42.75 -6.95 -14.95
N SER A 154 -42.68 -8.16 -14.38
CA SER A 154 -43.02 -9.43 -15.04
C SER A 154 -42.90 -10.60 -14.04
N ALA A 155 -43.85 -11.54 -14.10
CA ALA A 155 -44.13 -12.53 -13.07
C ALA A 155 -43.02 -13.57 -12.85
N LYS A 156 -42.67 -13.87 -11.57
CA LYS A 156 -42.07 -15.15 -11.15
C LYS A 156 -42.59 -15.58 -9.76
N ALA A 157 -42.81 -16.88 -9.62
CA ALA A 157 -43.41 -17.58 -8.49
C ALA A 157 -42.68 -17.33 -7.15
N SER A 158 -43.45 -17.18 -6.07
CA SER A 158 -42.96 -17.14 -4.69
C SER A 158 -43.02 -18.56 -4.10
N THR A 159 -41.90 -19.08 -3.59
CA THR A 159 -41.82 -20.39 -2.96
C THR A 159 -42.01 -20.25 -1.46
N THR A 160 -43.12 -20.76 -0.93
CA THR A 160 -43.36 -20.88 0.52
C THR A 160 -42.65 -22.13 1.05
N VAL A 161 -41.87 -21.97 2.12
CA VAL A 161 -41.20 -23.10 2.80
C VAL A 161 -41.92 -23.36 4.12
N VAL A 162 -42.39 -24.59 4.30
CA VAL A 162 -42.97 -25.08 5.57
C VAL A 162 -41.89 -25.91 6.25
N VAL A 163 -41.57 -25.57 7.50
CA VAL A 163 -40.63 -26.33 8.32
C VAL A 163 -41.38 -26.93 9.50
N THR A 164 -41.32 -28.26 9.62
CA THR A 164 -41.90 -29.01 10.72
C THR A 164 -40.77 -29.61 11.54
N GLN A 165 -40.76 -29.35 12.85
CA GLN A 165 -39.75 -29.90 13.76
C GLN A 165 -40.45 -30.69 14.88
N THR A 166 -40.00 -31.93 15.08
CA THR A 166 -40.52 -32.85 16.09
C THR A 166 -39.43 -33.10 17.12
N VAL A 167 -39.73 -32.87 18.41
CA VAL A 167 -38.77 -33.03 19.51
C VAL A 167 -39.20 -34.20 20.40
N ILE A 168 -38.26 -35.10 20.71
CA ILE A 168 -38.41 -36.22 21.66
C ILE A 168 -37.37 -36.03 22.77
N ALA A 169 -37.80 -35.94 24.03
CA ALA A 169 -36.90 -35.78 25.17
C ALA A 169 -36.71 -37.14 25.90
N GLY A 170 -35.45 -37.53 26.15
CA GLY A 170 -35.07 -38.67 27.00
C GLY A 170 -34.45 -38.22 28.33
N VAL A 171 -34.66 -39.01 29.40
CA VAL A 171 -34.26 -38.69 30.79
C VAL A 171 -32.79 -39.03 31.06
N PRO A 172 -32.01 -38.20 31.79
CA PRO A 172 -30.61 -38.48 32.14
C PRO A 172 -30.44 -39.30 33.45
N ALA A 173 -29.38 -40.10 33.52
CA ALA A 173 -28.96 -40.89 34.68
C ALA A 173 -28.25 -40.03 35.76
N ALA A 174 -28.49 -40.38 37.03
CA ALA A 174 -28.07 -39.64 38.22
C ALA A 174 -26.72 -40.09 38.82
N THR A 175 -26.08 -39.17 39.57
CA THR A 175 -25.27 -39.29 40.82
C THR A 175 -24.20 -38.18 40.85
N SER A 176 -23.86 -37.46 41.92
CA SER A 176 -24.39 -37.24 43.28
C SER A 176 -23.76 -35.94 43.81
N SER A 177 -24.50 -35.18 44.60
CA SER A 177 -24.14 -33.90 45.26
C SER A 177 -23.11 -34.08 46.39
N ALA A 178 -22.37 -33.04 46.80
CA ALA A 178 -22.78 -32.18 47.92
C ALA A 178 -22.13 -30.78 47.89
N ALA A 179 -22.92 -29.80 48.33
CA ALA A 179 -22.69 -28.37 48.33
C ALA A 179 -21.98 -27.88 49.60
N ASN A 180 -21.44 -26.65 49.55
CA ASN A 180 -21.90 -25.63 50.50
C ASN A 180 -21.73 -24.21 49.97
N ALA A 181 -22.76 -23.42 50.21
CA ALA A 181 -22.97 -22.06 49.75
C ALA A 181 -22.39 -21.02 50.72
N ALA A 182 -22.03 -19.84 50.22
CA ALA A 182 -22.31 -18.58 50.91
C ALA A 182 -22.25 -17.41 49.92
N SER A 183 -23.36 -16.67 49.93
CA SER A 183 -23.68 -15.41 49.26
C SER A 183 -22.78 -14.24 49.66
N SER A 184 -22.57 -13.29 48.75
CA SER A 184 -22.99 -11.89 48.93
C SER A 184 -22.45 -11.00 47.81
N SER A 185 -23.05 -9.83 47.72
CA SER A 185 -23.33 -9.04 46.54
C SER A 185 -22.62 -7.68 46.57
N VAL A 186 -22.68 -6.97 45.43
CA VAL A 186 -22.84 -5.51 45.32
C VAL A 186 -21.57 -4.63 45.17
N THR A 187 -21.42 -4.18 43.91
CA THR A 187 -21.16 -2.82 43.38
C THR A 187 -19.81 -2.11 43.46
N ALA A 188 -19.51 -1.52 42.30
CA ALA A 188 -18.52 -0.49 42.02
C ALA A 188 -18.85 0.88 42.63
N SER A 189 -17.81 1.68 42.89
CA SER A 189 -17.71 3.10 42.50
C SER A 189 -16.30 3.64 42.80
N GLY A 190 -15.78 4.46 41.90
CA GLY A 190 -14.51 5.16 42.06
C GLY A 190 -14.64 6.47 42.84
N VAL A 191 -13.50 7.01 43.28
CA VAL A 191 -13.33 8.41 43.71
C VAL A 191 -11.87 8.83 43.45
N ALA A 192 -11.72 10.09 43.04
CA ALA A 192 -10.49 10.80 42.69
C ALA A 192 -9.83 11.50 43.91
N SER A 193 -8.85 12.38 43.63
CA SER A 193 -8.09 13.32 44.50
C SER A 193 -6.73 12.77 44.97
N SER A 194 -5.64 13.54 45.12
CA SER A 194 -5.26 14.95 44.89
C SER A 194 -3.76 15.09 45.23
N GLY A 195 -3.09 16.18 44.83
CA GLY A 195 -1.90 16.67 45.56
C GLY A 195 -0.74 17.27 44.74
N THR A 196 -0.82 18.57 44.45
CA THR A 196 0.31 19.51 44.28
C THR A 196 0.73 19.98 45.70
N SER A 197 1.97 20.35 46.10
CA SER A 197 2.96 21.28 45.54
C SER A 197 4.17 21.40 46.50
N SER A 198 5.24 22.07 46.02
CA SER A 198 6.31 22.80 46.77
C SER A 198 7.46 21.96 47.35
N GLY A 199 8.75 22.28 47.24
CA GLY A 199 9.50 23.37 46.61
C GLY A 199 11.00 23.31 47.00
N VAL A 200 11.79 24.23 46.43
CA VAL A 200 13.02 24.85 47.01
C VAL A 200 14.42 24.24 46.68
N THR A 201 15.03 24.84 45.63
CA THR A 201 16.38 25.47 45.47
C THR A 201 17.74 24.78 45.73
N SER A 202 18.58 24.90 44.68
CA SER A 202 20.02 25.33 44.64
C SER A 202 21.08 24.35 45.18
N SER A 203 22.30 24.19 44.66
CA SER A 203 23.24 25.06 43.92
C SER A 203 24.49 24.26 43.47
N GLY A 204 25.29 24.82 42.53
CA GLY A 204 26.76 24.62 42.40
C GLY A 204 27.23 23.38 41.61
N THR A 205 27.59 23.46 40.32
CA THR A 205 28.88 23.93 39.73
C THR A 205 30.13 23.20 40.26
N ALA A 206 30.76 22.35 39.43
CA ALA A 206 32.22 22.33 39.22
C ALA A 206 32.63 21.27 38.17
N SER A 207 33.30 21.75 37.13
CA SER A 207 34.12 21.04 36.16
C SER A 207 35.51 20.68 36.71
N SER A 208 36.12 19.56 36.31
CA SER A 208 37.55 19.48 35.91
C SER A 208 38.02 18.05 35.53
N THR A 209 38.43 17.94 34.25
CA THR A 209 39.67 17.35 33.68
C THR A 209 40.27 16.01 34.14
N SER A 210 40.60 15.18 33.11
CA SER A 210 41.91 14.54 32.80
C SER A 210 41.71 13.07 32.34
N SER A 211 41.75 12.79 31.02
CA SER A 211 42.91 12.40 30.20
C SER A 211 43.52 11.03 30.53
N SER A 212 43.30 10.04 29.66
CA SER A 212 44.32 9.07 29.25
C SER A 212 43.89 8.36 27.97
N ALA A 213 44.69 8.53 26.91
CA ALA A 213 44.66 7.69 25.71
C ALA A 213 45.29 6.32 26.00
N PRO A 214 45.02 5.31 25.15
CA PRO A 214 46.13 4.86 24.31
C PRO A 214 45.76 4.64 22.84
N ALA A 215 46.82 4.48 22.05
CA ALA A 215 46.88 4.52 20.61
C ALA A 215 46.42 3.25 19.88
N ALA A 216 45.91 3.48 18.66
CA ALA A 216 46.07 2.73 17.41
C ALA A 216 45.74 1.23 17.34
N THR A 217 44.65 0.92 16.61
CA THR A 217 44.70 0.04 15.43
C THR A 217 43.65 0.51 14.42
N GLY A 218 44.09 0.79 13.19
CA GLY A 218 43.25 1.28 12.11
C GLY A 218 42.42 0.16 11.50
N SER A 219 41.11 0.27 11.64
CA SER A 219 40.14 -0.17 10.65
C SER A 219 39.09 0.92 10.60
N ALA A 220 38.86 1.51 9.42
CA ALA A 220 37.82 2.48 9.21
C ALA A 220 36.47 1.77 9.40
N GLY A 221 36.01 1.74 10.66
CA GLY A 221 34.68 1.29 11.03
C GLY A 221 33.68 2.22 10.40
N ASN A 222 33.07 1.78 9.30
CA ASN A 222 31.93 2.42 8.70
C ASN A 222 30.83 2.39 9.76
N ALA A 223 30.50 3.55 10.35
CA ALA A 223 29.44 3.67 11.36
C ALA A 223 28.13 3.21 10.72
N THR A 224 27.78 1.96 10.97
CA THR A 224 26.56 1.33 10.44
C THR A 224 25.48 1.63 11.46
N THR A 225 24.36 2.23 11.02
CA THR A 225 23.15 2.37 11.83
C THR A 225 22.84 1.00 12.47
N PRO A 226 22.49 0.91 13.78
CA PRO A 226 22.28 -0.39 14.41
C PRO A 226 21.22 -1.18 13.64
N ALA A 227 21.64 -2.28 13.00
CA ALA A 227 20.70 -3.16 12.33
C ALA A 227 19.76 -3.74 13.39
N GLY A 228 18.46 -3.58 13.21
CA GLY A 228 17.46 -4.35 13.94
C GLY A 228 17.72 -5.85 13.76
N ASN A 229 17.14 -6.66 14.65
CA ASN A 229 17.18 -8.11 14.51
C ASN A 229 15.76 -8.67 14.36
N ASN A 230 15.68 -9.82 13.70
CA ASN A 230 14.45 -10.55 13.49
C ASN A 230 14.36 -11.81 14.37
N LYS A 231 15.10 -11.92 15.47
CA LYS A 231 15.11 -13.16 16.26
C LYS A 231 13.71 -13.59 16.72
N ALA A 232 12.83 -12.62 16.96
CA ALA A 232 11.44 -12.86 17.35
C ALA A 232 10.47 -13.14 16.17
N GLY A 233 10.97 -13.13 14.94
CA GLY A 233 10.19 -13.28 13.71
C GLY A 233 9.66 -11.96 13.14
N PHE A 234 8.68 -12.06 12.23
CA PHE A 234 8.06 -10.93 11.55
C PHE A 234 7.37 -9.97 12.54
N SER A 235 7.49 -8.66 12.28
CA SER A 235 6.91 -7.60 13.12
C SER A 235 5.39 -7.75 13.26
N LYS A 236 4.90 -7.82 14.51
CA LYS A 236 3.47 -7.83 14.82
C LYS A 236 2.78 -6.53 14.41
N VAL A 237 3.47 -5.40 14.51
CA VAL A 237 2.95 -4.09 14.09
C VAL A 237 2.78 -4.08 12.57
N ASN A 238 3.77 -4.58 11.82
CA ASN A 238 3.66 -4.69 10.37
C ASN A 238 2.53 -5.65 9.99
N LEU A 239 2.39 -6.80 10.65
CA LEU A 239 1.28 -7.72 10.35
C LEU A 239 -0.07 -7.06 10.62
N GLY A 240 -0.20 -6.34 11.74
CA GLY A 240 -1.40 -5.57 12.04
C GLY A 240 -1.74 -4.57 10.94
N ALA A 241 -0.73 -3.87 10.41
CA ALA A 241 -0.92 -2.92 9.32
C ALA A 241 -1.21 -3.60 7.96
N VAL A 242 -0.65 -4.78 7.68
CA VAL A 242 -1.02 -5.59 6.50
C VAL A 242 -2.50 -5.96 6.53
N ILE A 243 -3.01 -6.37 7.69
CA ILE A 243 -4.40 -6.85 7.85
C ILE A 243 -5.39 -5.67 7.85
N ASN A 244 -5.09 -4.63 8.61
CA ASN A 244 -6.02 -3.54 8.83
C ASN A 244 -5.89 -2.40 7.81
N GLY A 245 -4.78 -2.34 7.08
CA GLY A 245 -4.39 -1.18 6.29
C GLY A 245 -4.19 0.06 7.18
N GLY A 246 -4.49 1.22 6.61
CA GLY A 246 -4.51 2.49 7.32
C GLY A 246 -3.24 3.31 7.18
N VAL A 247 -3.23 4.47 7.86
CA VAL A 247 -2.15 5.44 7.80
C VAL A 247 -1.65 5.75 9.20
N THR A 248 -0.35 5.59 9.41
CA THR A 248 0.35 6.00 10.63
C THR A 248 0.89 7.41 10.41
N ASN A 249 0.28 8.41 11.06
CA ASN A 249 0.70 9.80 10.88
C ASN A 249 2.11 10.04 11.44
N SER A 250 2.89 10.88 10.76
CA SER A 250 4.21 11.32 11.22
C SER A 250 4.11 12.51 12.17
N THR A 251 5.11 12.65 13.03
CA THR A 251 5.31 13.86 13.83
C THR A 251 5.64 15.05 12.95
N THR A 252 5.21 16.25 13.34
CA THR A 252 5.55 17.49 12.62
C THR A 252 7.07 17.70 12.58
N PRO A 253 7.68 17.86 11.39
CA PRO A 253 9.10 18.17 11.25
C PRO A 253 9.46 19.49 11.92
N THR A 254 10.69 19.58 12.42
CA THR A 254 11.25 20.82 13.01
C THR A 254 12.14 21.58 12.04
N THR A 255 12.65 20.89 11.00
CA THR A 255 13.48 21.45 9.96
C THR A 255 12.66 22.34 9.03
N ALA A 256 13.21 23.50 8.67
CA ALA A 256 12.56 24.40 7.71
C ALA A 256 12.31 23.70 6.37
N ASN A 257 11.31 24.16 5.63
CA ASN A 257 10.96 23.63 4.30
C ASN A 257 10.74 22.11 4.31
N SER A 258 10.28 21.55 5.43
CA SER A 258 10.04 20.12 5.58
C SER A 258 8.56 19.80 5.79
N VAL A 259 8.12 18.65 5.27
CA VAL A 259 6.76 18.13 5.41
C VAL A 259 6.81 16.70 5.96
N ALA A 260 5.87 16.39 6.84
CA ALA A 260 5.76 15.08 7.47
C ALA A 260 5.41 14.00 6.42
N LEU A 261 6.03 12.82 6.54
CA LEU A 261 5.71 11.62 5.76
C LEU A 261 4.91 10.62 6.60
N ASP A 262 3.60 10.64 6.44
CA ASP A 262 2.72 9.61 6.96
C ASP A 262 3.01 8.28 6.25
N ASN A 263 2.86 7.18 6.97
CA ASN A 263 3.20 5.83 6.49
C ASN A 263 1.93 5.03 6.22
N GLU A 264 1.78 4.53 4.99
CA GLU A 264 0.68 3.68 4.56
C GLU A 264 0.96 2.20 4.87
N ALA A 265 0.00 1.59 5.57
CA ALA A 265 -0.02 0.18 5.96
C ALA A 265 1.37 -0.30 6.44
N ASN A 266 1.93 -1.35 5.85
CA ASN A 266 3.18 -1.96 6.27
C ASN A 266 4.40 -1.44 5.49
N ASP A 267 4.58 -0.12 5.43
CA ASP A 267 5.62 0.55 4.63
C ASP A 267 5.42 0.36 3.12
N ILE A 268 4.18 0.48 2.62
CA ILE A 268 3.89 0.30 1.18
C ILE A 268 3.74 1.61 0.40
N GLY A 269 3.64 2.74 1.10
CA GLY A 269 3.50 4.07 0.52
C GLY A 269 3.73 5.16 1.57
N TYR A 270 4.17 6.34 1.12
CA TYR A 270 4.48 7.47 2.00
C TYR A 270 3.74 8.72 1.54
N LEU A 271 2.95 9.28 2.45
CA LEU A 271 1.97 10.32 2.14
C LEU A 271 2.35 11.62 2.83
N ALA A 272 2.17 12.75 2.16
CA ALA A 272 2.32 14.06 2.77
C ALA A 272 1.02 14.86 2.64
N THR A 273 0.75 15.71 3.63
CA THR A 273 -0.36 16.66 3.54
C THR A 273 0.12 17.94 2.84
N VAL A 274 -0.50 18.27 1.72
CA VAL A 274 -0.26 19.48 0.93
C VAL A 274 -1.54 20.31 0.92
N GLN A 275 -1.41 21.62 1.08
CA GLN A 275 -2.55 22.53 1.01
C GLN A 275 -2.72 23.05 -0.41
N ILE A 276 -3.93 22.96 -0.97
CA ILE A 276 -4.20 23.39 -2.35
C ILE A 276 -5.50 24.20 -2.39
N GLY A 277 -5.50 25.23 -3.24
CA GLY A 277 -6.68 26.03 -3.55
C GLY A 277 -6.86 27.29 -2.71
N THR A 278 -7.87 28.08 -3.06
CA THR A 278 -8.29 29.27 -2.32
C THR A 278 -9.79 29.21 -1.99
N PRO A 279 -10.17 29.04 -0.71
CA PRO A 279 -9.30 28.91 0.46
C PRO A 279 -8.47 27.60 0.46
N PRO A 280 -7.30 27.58 1.11
CA PRO A 280 -6.47 26.38 1.17
C PRO A 280 -7.18 25.21 1.85
N ARG A 281 -7.12 24.02 1.24
CA ARG A 281 -7.63 22.77 1.80
C ARG A 281 -6.54 21.71 1.82
N ASN A 282 -6.58 20.82 2.80
CA ASN A 282 -5.62 19.72 2.92
C ASN A 282 -5.94 18.62 1.91
N PHE A 283 -4.92 18.21 1.16
CA PHE A 283 -4.91 17.03 0.32
C PHE A 283 -3.81 16.11 0.83
N ARG A 284 -4.11 14.82 0.99
CA ARG A 284 -3.11 13.81 1.33
C ARG A 284 -2.59 13.20 0.04
N LEU A 285 -1.33 13.41 -0.28
CA LEU A 285 -0.74 13.02 -1.56
C LEU A 285 0.37 11.99 -1.38
N LEU A 286 0.40 10.99 -2.26
CA LEU A 286 1.50 10.02 -2.34
C LEU A 286 2.77 10.72 -2.87
N MET A 287 3.88 10.58 -2.15
CA MET A 287 5.13 11.26 -2.46
C MET A 287 6.06 10.33 -3.25
N ASP A 288 6.25 10.61 -4.53
CA ASP A 288 6.80 9.63 -5.46
C ASP A 288 8.04 10.12 -6.23
N SER A 289 9.23 9.61 -5.91
CA SER A 289 10.48 9.96 -6.58
C SER A 289 10.71 9.30 -7.94
N GLY A 290 9.89 8.34 -8.36
CA GLY A 290 10.02 7.69 -9.68
C GLY A 290 8.95 8.12 -10.69
N SER A 291 8.22 9.20 -10.42
CA SER A 291 7.37 9.88 -11.41
C SER A 291 7.48 11.40 -11.27
N ALA A 292 7.06 12.16 -12.29
CA ALA A 292 7.22 13.62 -12.33
C ALA A 292 5.90 14.41 -12.32
N ASP A 293 4.79 13.75 -12.61
CA ASP A 293 3.49 14.41 -12.71
C ASP A 293 2.86 14.57 -11.31
N MET A 294 2.43 15.78 -10.96
CA MET A 294 1.56 16.04 -9.80
C MET A 294 0.09 16.05 -10.25
N TRP A 295 -0.80 15.40 -9.50
CA TRP A 295 -2.23 15.48 -9.74
C TRP A 295 -3.05 15.21 -8.47
N VAL A 296 -4.29 15.69 -8.47
CA VAL A 296 -5.31 15.39 -7.45
C VAL A 296 -6.62 15.00 -8.13
N GLY A 297 -7.51 14.35 -7.39
CA GLY A 297 -8.87 14.09 -7.85
C GLY A 297 -9.61 15.38 -8.21
N GLY A 298 -10.19 15.43 -9.41
CA GLY A 298 -11.01 16.54 -9.88
C GLY A 298 -12.46 16.47 -9.39
N GLU A 299 -13.13 17.62 -9.30
CA GLU A 299 -14.58 17.64 -9.10
C GLU A 299 -15.29 16.81 -10.19
N ALA A 300 -16.22 15.94 -9.78
CA ALA A 300 -16.92 14.98 -10.64
C ALA A 300 -16.05 13.85 -11.23
N CYS A 301 -14.90 13.56 -10.60
CA CYS A 301 -14.09 12.38 -10.91
C CYS A 301 -14.92 11.09 -11.03
N GLN A 302 -14.66 10.32 -12.08
CA GLN A 302 -15.29 9.02 -12.35
C GLN A 302 -14.29 7.87 -12.22
N SER A 303 -14.70 6.79 -11.57
CA SER A 303 -13.94 5.55 -11.57
C SER A 303 -14.02 4.88 -12.94
N GLN A 304 -12.92 4.27 -13.39
CA GLN A 304 -12.93 3.42 -14.59
C GLN A 304 -13.83 2.18 -14.46
N ALA A 305 -14.15 1.73 -13.24
CA ALA A 305 -15.15 0.69 -13.01
C ALA A 305 -16.60 1.21 -13.08
N GLY A 306 -16.79 2.51 -13.33
CA GLY A 306 -18.07 3.21 -13.28
C GLY A 306 -18.37 3.81 -11.91
N GLY A 307 -19.16 4.88 -11.89
CA GLY A 307 -19.52 5.62 -10.68
C GLY A 307 -18.50 6.70 -10.30
N ALA A 308 -18.83 7.47 -9.26
CA ALA A 308 -17.95 8.51 -8.74
C ALA A 308 -16.67 7.90 -8.13
N CYS A 309 -15.57 8.66 -8.17
CA CYS A 309 -14.38 8.34 -7.38
C CYS A 309 -14.71 8.38 -5.88
N GLY A 310 -13.90 7.65 -5.11
CA GLY A 310 -14.14 7.35 -3.70
C GLY A 310 -14.15 8.57 -2.77
N ASN A 311 -14.06 8.30 -1.47
CA ASN A 311 -14.08 9.32 -0.43
C ASN A 311 -12.76 10.11 -0.37
N HIS A 312 -12.54 10.97 -1.36
CA HIS A 312 -11.35 11.80 -1.52
C HIS A 312 -11.69 13.28 -1.39
N THR A 313 -10.66 14.08 -1.13
CA THR A 313 -10.73 15.53 -1.30
C THR A 313 -10.58 15.86 -2.78
N PHE A 314 -11.59 16.48 -3.37
CA PHE A 314 -11.58 16.87 -4.79
C PHE A 314 -11.28 18.35 -4.99
N LEU A 315 -10.60 18.69 -6.08
CA LEU A 315 -10.28 20.05 -6.51
C LEU A 315 -11.05 20.44 -7.78
N GLY A 316 -11.55 21.67 -7.84
CA GLY A 316 -12.15 22.23 -9.03
C GLY A 316 -12.61 23.67 -8.82
N ALA A 317 -13.28 24.23 -9.82
CA ALA A 317 -13.72 25.63 -9.81
C ALA A 317 -14.76 25.94 -8.71
N LYS A 318 -15.47 24.94 -8.17
CA LYS A 318 -16.43 25.16 -7.06
C LYS A 318 -15.73 25.25 -5.72
N SER A 319 -14.62 24.55 -5.57
CA SER A 319 -13.92 24.39 -4.30
C SER A 319 -12.69 25.29 -4.15
N SER A 320 -12.20 25.89 -5.24
CA SER A 320 -11.09 26.83 -5.24
C SER A 320 -11.33 27.99 -6.20
N SER A 321 -11.20 29.22 -5.69
CA SER A 321 -11.30 30.46 -6.49
C SER A 321 -10.04 30.76 -7.31
N SER A 322 -8.90 30.13 -6.99
CA SER A 322 -7.65 30.22 -7.74
C SER A 322 -7.50 29.14 -8.82
N PHE A 323 -8.44 28.18 -8.89
CA PHE A 323 -8.47 27.14 -9.92
C PHE A 323 -8.68 27.74 -11.31
N LYS A 324 -7.76 27.45 -12.24
CA LYS A 324 -7.90 27.84 -13.65
C LYS A 324 -7.51 26.68 -14.55
N SER A 325 -8.36 26.37 -15.54
CA SER A 325 -8.01 25.40 -16.57
C SER A 325 -6.92 25.97 -17.50
N ALA A 326 -5.94 25.14 -17.85
CA ALA A 326 -4.94 25.44 -18.87
C ALA A 326 -5.41 25.08 -20.30
N GLY A 327 -6.66 24.60 -20.45
CA GLY A 327 -7.26 24.29 -21.76
C GLY A 327 -6.67 23.06 -22.47
N ARG A 328 -5.94 22.20 -21.76
CA ARG A 328 -5.32 20.98 -22.29
C ARG A 328 -5.49 19.82 -21.31
N THR A 329 -5.57 18.61 -21.84
CA THR A 329 -5.74 17.39 -21.04
C THR A 329 -4.41 16.71 -20.78
N PHE A 330 -4.42 15.80 -19.80
CA PHE A 330 -3.32 14.89 -19.54
C PHE A 330 -3.83 13.47 -19.32
N LYS A 331 -2.96 12.50 -19.56
CA LYS A 331 -3.16 11.11 -19.18
C LYS A 331 -1.85 10.58 -18.66
N VAL A 332 -1.88 10.04 -17.44
CA VAL A 332 -0.75 9.32 -16.85
C VAL A 332 -1.19 7.91 -16.60
N THR A 333 -0.27 6.97 -16.77
CA THR A 333 -0.50 5.63 -16.26
C THR A 333 0.75 5.23 -15.52
N TYR A 334 0.53 4.85 -14.28
CA TYR A 334 1.51 4.41 -13.32
C TYR A 334 1.59 2.89 -13.35
N GLY A 335 2.53 2.34 -12.58
CA GLY A 335 2.59 0.92 -12.36
C GLY A 335 1.29 0.34 -11.82
N THR A 336 0.74 1.02 -10.82
CA THR A 336 -0.42 0.55 -10.06
C THR A 336 -1.75 0.83 -10.73
N GLY A 337 -1.88 1.95 -11.44
CA GLY A 337 -3.15 2.45 -11.95
C GLY A 337 -2.98 3.56 -12.96
N GLN A 338 -4.06 4.22 -13.36
CA GLN A 338 -4.03 5.29 -14.35
C GLN A 338 -4.99 6.43 -14.03
N VAL A 339 -4.63 7.62 -14.49
CA VAL A 339 -5.44 8.82 -14.36
C VAL A 339 -5.50 9.57 -15.69
N ALA A 340 -6.62 10.23 -15.94
CA ALA A 340 -6.78 11.18 -17.02
C ALA A 340 -7.61 12.36 -16.54
N GLY A 341 -7.36 13.54 -17.11
CA GLY A 341 -8.10 14.74 -16.75
C GLY A 341 -7.53 15.99 -17.41
N ASP A 342 -7.70 17.11 -16.73
CA ASP A 342 -7.32 18.43 -17.24
C ASP A 342 -6.05 18.93 -16.56
N VAL A 343 -5.19 19.60 -17.33
CA VAL A 343 -4.10 20.39 -16.76
C VAL A 343 -4.67 21.73 -16.32
N ILE A 344 -4.32 22.11 -15.10
CA ILE A 344 -4.86 23.29 -14.41
C ILE A 344 -3.74 24.05 -13.73
N THR A 345 -4.02 25.29 -13.33
CA THR A 345 -3.20 26.04 -12.37
C THR A 345 -4.00 26.29 -11.10
N ASP A 346 -3.37 26.13 -9.94
CA ASP A 346 -3.94 26.53 -8.65
C ASP A 346 -2.81 26.86 -7.66
N ASP A 347 -3.16 27.49 -6.54
CA ASP A 347 -2.23 27.80 -5.47
C ASP A 347 -1.93 26.54 -4.64
N VAL A 348 -0.64 26.28 -4.41
CA VAL A 348 -0.15 25.12 -3.65
C VAL A 348 0.70 25.60 -2.49
N VAL A 349 0.52 25.01 -1.32
CA VAL A 349 1.38 25.20 -0.16
C VAL A 349 1.92 23.85 0.28
N ILE A 350 3.21 23.62 0.08
CA ILE A 350 3.92 22.39 0.41
C ILE A 350 5.07 22.71 1.37
N ALA A 351 5.18 21.99 2.48
CA ALA A 351 6.21 22.23 3.49
C ALA A 351 6.27 23.70 4.00
N GLY A 352 5.12 24.39 4.04
CA GLY A 352 5.02 25.80 4.39
C GLY A 352 5.39 26.79 3.27
N LEU A 353 5.90 26.30 2.14
CA LEU A 353 6.29 27.10 0.97
C LEU A 353 5.07 27.36 0.09
N LYS A 354 4.75 28.65 -0.13
CA LYS A 354 3.62 29.09 -0.94
C LYS A 354 4.03 29.21 -2.40
N LEU A 355 3.49 28.34 -3.24
CA LEU A 355 3.71 28.30 -4.67
C LEU A 355 2.43 28.71 -5.41
N PRO A 356 2.27 30.01 -5.76
CA PRO A 356 1.07 30.48 -6.42
C PRO A 356 1.00 30.01 -7.87
N ALA A 357 -0.21 29.74 -8.36
CA ALA A 357 -0.49 29.34 -9.74
C ALA A 357 0.43 28.21 -10.28
N HIS A 358 0.74 27.20 -9.45
CA HIS A 358 1.47 26.02 -9.89
C HIS A 358 0.63 25.24 -10.91
N THR A 359 1.26 24.75 -11.98
CA THR A 359 0.57 23.99 -13.03
C THR A 359 0.65 22.49 -12.75
N PHE A 360 -0.48 21.80 -12.65
CA PHE A 360 -0.56 20.36 -12.37
C PHE A 360 -1.88 19.77 -12.89
N GLY A 361 -2.15 18.49 -12.62
CA GLY A 361 -3.34 17.79 -13.12
C GLY A 361 -4.52 17.75 -12.14
N ALA A 362 -5.74 17.92 -12.64
CA ALA A 362 -6.97 17.54 -11.96
C ALA A 362 -7.59 16.32 -12.67
N ALA A 363 -7.59 15.17 -12.02
CA ALA A 363 -8.03 13.91 -12.60
C ALA A 363 -9.57 13.82 -12.66
N THR A 364 -10.12 13.71 -13.87
CA THR A 364 -11.56 13.49 -14.07
C THR A 364 -11.89 12.00 -14.19
N VAL A 365 -10.89 11.16 -14.44
CA VAL A 365 -11.02 9.70 -14.51
C VAL A 365 -9.85 9.06 -13.77
N GLU A 366 -10.16 8.14 -12.87
CA GLU A 366 -9.18 7.37 -12.10
C GLU A 366 -9.44 5.87 -12.21
N SER A 367 -8.38 5.07 -12.29
CA SER A 367 -8.50 3.62 -12.18
C SER A 367 -8.95 3.21 -10.77
N VAL A 368 -9.47 1.99 -10.63
CA VAL A 368 -10.01 1.47 -9.36
C VAL A 368 -8.99 1.55 -8.23
N GLU A 369 -7.71 1.40 -8.54
CA GLU A 369 -6.62 1.51 -7.58
C GLU A 369 -6.50 2.88 -6.92
N PHE A 370 -6.86 3.93 -7.65
CA PHE A 370 -6.83 5.29 -7.14
C PHE A 370 -8.22 5.72 -6.66
N SER A 371 -9.28 5.36 -7.38
CA SER A 371 -10.63 5.82 -7.10
C SER A 371 -11.34 5.10 -5.94
N SER A 372 -10.70 4.17 -5.22
CA SER A 372 -11.36 3.36 -4.19
C SER A 372 -11.54 4.13 -2.87
N ASN A 373 -12.61 3.84 -2.12
CA ASN A 373 -12.81 4.36 -0.76
C ASN A 373 -11.74 3.91 0.23
N ASP A 374 -11.03 2.82 -0.07
CA ASP A 374 -9.93 2.31 0.76
C ASP A 374 -8.58 2.95 0.38
N THR A 375 -8.51 3.73 -0.72
CA THR A 375 -7.29 4.44 -1.11
C THR A 375 -7.07 5.63 -0.19
N PRO A 376 -5.96 5.70 0.55
CA PRO A 376 -5.79 6.67 1.65
C PRO A 376 -5.26 8.04 1.21
N PHE A 377 -5.19 8.30 -0.09
CA PHE A 377 -4.65 9.53 -0.67
C PHE A 377 -5.57 10.08 -1.76
N ASP A 378 -5.53 11.40 -1.93
CA ASP A 378 -6.35 12.20 -2.86
C ASP A 378 -5.64 12.44 -4.21
N GLY A 379 -4.40 11.99 -4.33
CA GLY A 379 -3.55 12.22 -5.49
C GLY A 379 -2.09 11.87 -5.24
N LEU A 380 -1.22 12.39 -6.10
CA LEU A 380 0.21 12.09 -6.09
C LEU A 380 1.04 13.34 -6.41
N VAL A 381 2.23 13.42 -5.82
CA VAL A 381 3.27 14.39 -6.16
C VAL A 381 4.48 13.66 -6.75
N GLY A 382 4.73 13.90 -8.05
CA GLY A 382 5.94 13.44 -8.71
C GLY A 382 7.16 14.26 -8.30
N LEU A 383 8.24 13.57 -7.94
CA LEU A 383 9.51 14.10 -7.45
C LEU A 383 10.71 13.58 -8.28
N ALA A 384 10.46 13.00 -9.45
CA ALA A 384 11.48 12.79 -10.49
C ALA A 384 11.70 14.08 -11.30
N LYS A 385 12.54 14.04 -12.34
CA LYS A 385 12.78 15.20 -13.20
C LYS A 385 11.58 15.46 -14.13
N SER A 386 11.24 16.73 -14.37
CA SER A 386 10.16 17.15 -15.29
C SER A 386 10.25 16.57 -16.70
N THR A 387 11.43 16.11 -17.14
CA THR A 387 11.61 15.40 -18.43
C THR A 387 10.71 14.16 -18.56
N LEU A 388 10.29 13.57 -17.43
CA LEU A 388 9.38 12.44 -17.37
C LEU A 388 7.90 12.83 -17.32
N SER A 389 7.59 14.11 -17.18
CA SER A 389 6.21 14.57 -17.05
C SER A 389 5.43 14.30 -18.35
N ASN A 390 4.28 13.65 -18.22
CA ASN A 390 3.28 13.54 -19.28
C ASN A 390 2.50 14.85 -19.43
N GLN A 391 2.37 15.60 -18.34
CA GLN A 391 1.79 16.94 -18.33
C GLN A 391 2.70 18.00 -18.96
N LYS A 392 3.99 17.72 -19.17
CA LYS A 392 4.99 18.66 -19.73
C LYS A 392 5.08 19.95 -18.91
N VAL A 393 5.18 19.80 -17.59
CA VAL A 393 5.30 20.91 -16.62
C VAL A 393 6.45 20.65 -15.65
N ASP A 394 6.92 21.72 -15.01
CA ASP A 394 7.93 21.66 -13.94
C ASP A 394 7.35 20.89 -12.73
N THR A 395 8.14 20.03 -12.11
CA THR A 395 7.75 19.40 -10.83
C THR A 395 7.69 20.44 -9.70
N PRO A 396 7.07 20.11 -8.54
CA PRO A 396 7.09 21.02 -7.40
C PRO A 396 8.48 21.50 -6.96
N PRO A 397 9.52 20.65 -6.78
CA PRO A 397 10.85 21.15 -6.41
C PRO A 397 11.47 22.07 -7.47
N GLU A 398 11.27 21.80 -8.77
CA GLU A 398 11.72 22.69 -9.85
C GLU A 398 10.99 24.04 -9.80
N SER A 399 9.68 24.03 -9.60
CA SER A 399 8.85 25.24 -9.50
C SER A 399 9.20 26.07 -8.27
N LEU A 400 9.44 25.44 -7.12
CA LEU A 400 9.88 26.11 -5.89
C LEU A 400 11.22 26.80 -6.08
N ALA A 401 12.19 26.12 -6.71
CA ALA A 401 13.51 26.69 -6.98
C ALA A 401 13.43 27.85 -7.99
N LYS A 402 12.65 27.69 -9.06
CA LYS A 402 12.41 28.72 -10.07
C LYS A 402 11.73 29.96 -9.50
N ALA A 403 10.86 29.78 -8.50
CA ALA A 403 10.22 30.87 -7.77
C ALA A 403 11.13 31.51 -6.69
N GLY A 404 12.34 31.00 -6.49
CA GLY A 404 13.26 31.50 -5.45
C GLY A 404 12.85 31.16 -4.02
N LEU A 405 11.90 30.22 -3.84
CA LEU A 405 11.41 29.79 -2.53
C LEU A 405 12.36 28.81 -1.83
N ILE A 406 13.17 28.11 -2.63
CA ILE A 406 14.29 27.28 -2.19
C ILE A 406 15.51 27.57 -3.06
N GLN A 407 16.71 27.33 -2.54
CA GLN A 407 17.95 27.68 -3.23
C GLN A 407 18.26 26.75 -4.41
N SER A 408 17.92 25.47 -4.29
CA SER A 408 18.17 24.43 -5.29
C SER A 408 16.96 23.51 -5.37
N ALA A 409 16.69 22.93 -6.54
CA ALA A 409 15.65 21.92 -6.73
C ALA A 409 16.08 20.56 -6.16
N ILE A 410 16.29 20.55 -4.83
CA ILE A 410 16.70 19.39 -4.04
C ILE A 410 15.48 18.87 -3.28
N THR A 411 15.29 17.56 -3.29
CA THR A 411 14.35 16.87 -2.42
C THR A 411 15.09 15.81 -1.63
N SER A 412 14.93 15.82 -0.30
CA SER A 412 15.63 14.91 0.60
C SER A 412 14.65 14.17 1.50
N TYR A 413 14.90 12.89 1.74
CA TYR A 413 13.98 11.96 2.36
C TYR A 413 14.62 11.33 3.59
N LYS A 414 13.93 11.45 4.72
CA LYS A 414 14.05 10.52 5.84
C LYS A 414 12.78 9.68 5.83
N ILE A 415 12.87 8.46 5.31
CA ILE A 415 11.72 7.56 5.23
C ILE A 415 11.51 6.85 6.57
N PRO A 416 10.27 6.75 7.10
CA PRO A 416 10.00 6.04 8.34
C PRO A 416 9.87 4.53 8.11
N ARG A 417 10.21 3.75 9.15
CA ARG A 417 9.97 2.31 9.21
C ARG A 417 8.94 2.02 10.30
N LEU A 418 7.80 1.44 9.94
CA LEU A 418 6.71 1.18 10.89
C LEU A 418 7.16 0.29 12.06
N ALA A 419 8.04 -0.69 11.78
CA ALA A 419 8.56 -1.61 12.78
C ALA A 419 9.40 -0.94 13.89
N ASP A 420 9.79 0.33 13.74
CA ASP A 420 10.48 1.10 14.78
C ASP A 420 9.51 1.66 15.84
N GLY A 421 8.19 1.54 15.63
CA GLY A 421 7.17 1.94 16.60
C GLY A 421 6.98 3.45 16.74
N LYS A 422 7.68 4.25 15.93
CA LYS A 422 7.52 5.70 15.79
C LYS A 422 7.49 6.08 14.31
N ASN A 423 6.71 7.09 13.97
CA ASN A 423 6.80 7.73 12.65
C ASN A 423 7.31 9.17 12.80
N ASP A 424 8.57 9.35 12.45
CA ASP A 424 9.30 10.63 12.35
C ASP A 424 9.82 10.83 10.91
N GLY A 425 9.08 10.31 9.93
CA GLY A 425 9.36 10.46 8.51
C GLY A 425 9.14 11.88 8.01
N GLU A 426 9.99 12.35 7.11
CA GLU A 426 9.87 13.68 6.51
C GLU A 426 10.55 13.82 5.14
N ILE A 427 10.06 14.78 4.35
CA ILE A 427 10.73 15.30 3.15
C ILE A 427 11.17 16.73 3.43
N THR A 428 12.41 17.05 3.09
CA THR A 428 12.97 18.41 3.13
C THR A 428 13.22 18.91 1.72
N PHE A 429 12.75 20.12 1.41
CA PHE A 429 12.97 20.78 0.12
C PHE A 429 14.09 21.82 0.21
N GLY A 430 14.94 21.87 -0.82
CA GLY A 430 15.98 22.88 -0.98
C GLY A 430 17.36 22.50 -0.46
N GLY A 431 17.49 21.40 0.29
CA GLY A 431 18.76 20.98 0.87
C GLY A 431 18.66 19.66 1.63
N LEU A 432 19.74 19.31 2.32
CA LEU A 432 19.80 18.18 3.24
C LEU A 432 19.38 18.63 4.64
N ASP A 433 18.75 17.73 5.39
CA ASP A 433 18.59 17.87 6.83
C ASP A 433 19.72 17.15 7.56
N GLU A 434 20.76 17.91 7.92
CA GLU A 434 21.92 17.39 8.64
C GLU A 434 21.59 16.85 10.04
N THR A 435 20.44 17.21 10.61
CA THR A 435 20.00 16.70 11.91
C THR A 435 19.63 15.21 11.86
N LYS A 436 19.33 14.67 10.67
CA LYS A 436 18.89 13.27 10.48
C LYS A 436 20.00 12.33 10.04
N ILE A 437 21.17 12.84 9.68
CA ILE A 437 22.24 12.07 9.03
C ILE A 437 23.55 12.09 9.79
N ASP A 438 24.30 11.00 9.66
CA ASP A 438 25.74 11.01 9.94
C ASP A 438 26.46 11.70 8.78
N THR A 439 26.96 12.92 9.00
CA THR A 439 27.61 13.72 7.97
C THR A 439 28.91 13.10 7.44
N ALA A 440 29.56 12.20 8.20
CA ALA A 440 30.76 11.49 7.74
C ALA A 440 30.45 10.38 6.70
N SER A 441 29.19 9.98 6.59
CA SER A 441 28.72 8.94 5.67
C SER A 441 28.21 9.50 4.34
N VAL A 442 28.05 10.82 4.23
CA VAL A 442 27.51 11.49 3.04
C VAL A 442 28.34 11.14 1.80
N THR A 443 27.67 10.63 0.76
CA THR A 443 28.26 10.38 -0.55
C THR A 443 27.34 10.92 -1.64
N THR A 444 27.90 11.73 -2.53
CA THR A 444 27.18 12.30 -3.68
C THR A 444 27.71 11.67 -4.97
N MET A 445 26.79 11.24 -5.82
CA MET A 445 27.06 10.55 -7.08
C MET A 445 26.40 11.29 -8.23
N ALA A 446 27.04 11.27 -9.40
CA ALA A 446 26.38 11.69 -10.63
C ALA A 446 25.25 10.71 -10.96
N ASN A 447 24.08 11.24 -11.32
CA ASN A 447 22.99 10.42 -11.82
C ASN A 447 23.34 9.93 -13.24
N VAL A 448 23.36 8.61 -13.43
CA VAL A 448 23.72 8.00 -14.73
C VAL A 448 22.53 7.87 -15.68
N ASN A 449 21.31 8.14 -15.21
CA ASN A 449 20.12 8.09 -16.04
C ASN A 449 20.00 9.35 -16.91
N ALA A 450 19.75 9.15 -18.21
CA ALA A 450 19.54 10.23 -19.16
C ALA A 450 18.06 10.67 -19.29
N ASN A 451 17.11 9.82 -18.85
CA ASN A 451 15.68 10.00 -19.13
C ASN A 451 14.96 10.83 -18.05
N GLY A 452 15.52 10.90 -16.84
CA GLY A 452 15.00 11.72 -15.75
C GLY A 452 14.82 10.98 -14.42
N PHE A 453 15.14 9.69 -14.36
CA PHE A 453 15.11 8.89 -13.14
C PHE A 453 16.35 9.12 -12.28
N TRP A 454 16.30 8.64 -11.05
CA TRP A 454 17.42 8.69 -10.12
C TRP A 454 18.17 7.37 -10.14
N GLU A 455 19.25 7.28 -10.92
CA GLU A 455 19.98 6.04 -11.13
C GLU A 455 21.45 6.18 -10.76
N VAL A 456 21.99 5.19 -10.06
CA VAL A 456 23.41 5.15 -9.66
C VAL A 456 24.04 3.77 -9.90
N PRO A 457 25.34 3.71 -10.25
CA PRO A 457 26.09 2.47 -10.24
C PRO A 457 26.23 1.91 -8.83
N PHE A 458 26.15 0.58 -8.69
CA PHE A 458 26.30 -0.06 -7.40
C PHE A 458 26.79 -1.52 -7.49
N THR A 459 27.27 -2.05 -6.37
CA THR A 459 27.46 -3.48 -6.15
C THR A 459 26.70 -3.95 -4.91
N ALA A 460 26.52 -5.26 -4.74
CA ALA A 460 25.78 -5.84 -3.63
C ALA A 460 26.57 -6.95 -2.93
N SER A 461 26.37 -7.09 -1.63
CA SER A 461 26.99 -8.14 -0.81
C SER A 461 25.96 -8.76 0.13
N VAL A 462 26.21 -10.01 0.55
CA VAL A 462 25.44 -10.73 1.56
C VAL A 462 26.40 -11.33 2.58
N GLY A 463 26.24 -10.99 3.86
CA GLY A 463 27.13 -11.45 4.94
C GLY A 463 28.59 -11.02 4.72
N GLY A 464 28.80 -9.84 4.12
CA GLY A 464 30.13 -9.32 3.76
C GLY A 464 30.76 -9.96 2.52
N LYS A 465 30.12 -10.95 1.91
CA LYS A 465 30.58 -11.55 0.65
C LYS A 465 30.02 -10.78 -0.54
N ASP A 466 30.90 -10.21 -1.34
CA ASP A 466 30.54 -9.58 -2.62
C ASP A 466 29.91 -10.60 -3.57
N LEU A 467 28.81 -10.21 -4.23
CA LEU A 467 28.13 -11.01 -5.24
C LEU A 467 28.85 -10.98 -6.60
N GLY A 468 29.88 -10.14 -6.77
CA GLY A 468 30.66 -10.05 -8.00
C GLY A 468 29.89 -9.41 -9.17
N LEU A 469 28.92 -8.55 -8.84
CA LEU A 469 28.10 -7.84 -9.83
C LEU A 469 28.97 -6.80 -10.55
N THR A 470 28.94 -6.82 -11.89
CA THR A 470 29.71 -5.88 -12.72
C THR A 470 28.78 -5.01 -13.56
N GLY A 471 29.01 -3.70 -13.54
CA GLY A 471 28.26 -2.72 -14.35
C GLY A 471 26.77 -2.65 -14.00
N ARG A 472 26.37 -2.95 -12.76
CA ARG A 472 24.98 -2.85 -12.31
C ARG A 472 24.65 -1.41 -11.92
N THR A 473 23.40 -1.03 -12.18
CA THR A 473 22.83 0.24 -11.80
C THR A 473 21.52 0.04 -11.03
N ALA A 474 21.20 0.96 -10.13
CA ALA A 474 20.00 0.95 -9.31
C ALA A 474 19.22 2.24 -9.53
N ILE A 475 17.97 2.13 -9.97
CA ILE A 475 17.01 3.22 -9.95
C ILE A 475 16.38 3.31 -8.56
N LEU A 476 16.57 4.43 -7.89
CA LEU A 476 16.10 4.70 -6.53
C LEU A 476 14.71 5.35 -6.57
N ASP A 477 13.71 4.67 -6.01
CA ASP A 477 12.31 5.01 -6.22
C ASP A 477 11.42 4.80 -4.98
N THR A 478 11.00 5.91 -4.33
CA THR A 478 10.14 5.90 -3.13
C THR A 478 8.70 5.50 -3.38
N GLY A 479 8.25 5.44 -4.64
CA GLY A 479 6.91 4.92 -4.95
C GLY A 479 6.89 3.39 -5.17
N THR A 480 8.04 2.73 -5.02
CA THR A 480 8.16 1.28 -5.17
C THR A 480 8.48 0.66 -3.82
N SER A 481 7.62 -0.23 -3.34
CA SER A 481 7.80 -0.84 -2.02
C SER A 481 8.90 -1.92 -1.98
N LEU A 482 9.22 -2.56 -3.12
CA LEU A 482 10.10 -3.74 -3.23
C LEU A 482 11.45 -3.42 -3.89
N ILE A 483 12.35 -4.40 -3.88
CA ILE A 483 13.50 -4.44 -4.81
C ILE A 483 13.22 -5.44 -5.91
N ILE A 484 13.42 -5.02 -7.16
CA ILE A 484 13.35 -5.90 -8.32
C ILE A 484 14.70 -5.94 -9.02
N ALA A 485 15.28 -7.14 -9.04
CA ALA A 485 16.59 -7.41 -9.61
C ALA A 485 16.49 -8.34 -10.83
N PRO A 486 17.42 -8.27 -11.79
CA PRO A 486 17.55 -9.28 -12.84
C PRO A 486 17.57 -10.70 -12.25
N THR A 487 17.01 -11.68 -12.97
CA THR A 487 16.81 -13.03 -12.42
C THR A 487 18.07 -13.70 -11.92
N ALA A 488 19.19 -13.60 -12.65
CA ALA A 488 20.46 -14.17 -12.23
C ALA A 488 20.98 -13.51 -10.93
N ASP A 489 20.84 -12.20 -10.84
CA ASP A 489 21.29 -11.40 -9.70
C ASP A 489 20.45 -11.72 -8.45
N ALA A 490 19.12 -11.79 -8.58
CA ALA A 490 18.21 -12.19 -7.51
C ALA A 490 18.51 -13.61 -7.01
N GLN A 491 18.77 -14.57 -7.92
CA GLN A 491 19.13 -15.93 -7.56
C GLN A 491 20.47 -15.98 -6.81
N ALA A 492 21.49 -15.25 -7.30
CA ALA A 492 22.81 -15.19 -6.68
C ALA A 492 22.74 -14.61 -5.25
N LEU A 493 21.96 -13.54 -5.06
CA LEU A 493 21.73 -12.92 -3.76
C LEU A 493 21.05 -13.89 -2.80
N HIS A 494 19.92 -14.49 -3.19
CA HIS A 494 19.17 -15.40 -2.31
C HIS A 494 19.93 -16.70 -2.02
N ALA A 495 20.80 -17.16 -2.92
CA ALA A 495 21.68 -18.31 -2.66
C ALA A 495 22.65 -18.08 -1.49
N GLN A 496 22.93 -16.81 -1.12
CA GLN A 496 23.73 -16.48 0.07
C GLN A 496 22.90 -16.32 1.35
N ILE A 497 21.56 -16.37 1.28
CA ILE A 497 20.68 -16.22 2.44
C ILE A 497 20.26 -17.61 2.95
N PRO A 498 20.66 -18.00 4.17
CA PRO A 498 20.26 -19.29 4.74
C PRO A 498 18.74 -19.47 4.80
N GLY A 499 18.26 -20.61 4.30
CA GLY A 499 16.82 -20.93 4.29
C GLY A 499 16.02 -20.27 3.17
N ALA A 500 16.66 -19.48 2.30
CA ALA A 500 15.99 -18.91 1.14
C ALA A 500 15.52 -20.00 0.15
N LYS A 501 14.32 -19.82 -0.41
CA LYS A 501 13.73 -20.73 -1.40
C LYS A 501 13.09 -19.91 -2.51
N SER A 502 13.29 -20.32 -3.76
CA SER A 502 12.54 -19.74 -4.88
C SER A 502 11.11 -20.28 -4.89
N ASP A 503 10.16 -19.43 -5.28
CA ASP A 503 8.79 -19.86 -5.56
C ASP A 503 8.56 -20.32 -7.02
N GLY A 504 9.62 -20.34 -7.84
CA GLY A 504 9.57 -20.71 -9.26
C GLY A 504 8.97 -19.64 -10.20
N GLN A 505 8.56 -18.50 -9.66
CA GLN A 505 7.83 -17.41 -10.34
C GLN A 505 8.53 -16.07 -10.20
N GLY A 506 9.78 -16.10 -9.75
CA GLY A 506 10.59 -14.93 -9.54
C GLY A 506 10.39 -14.27 -8.17
N GLY A 507 9.56 -14.81 -7.30
CA GLY A 507 9.62 -14.46 -5.88
C GLY A 507 10.51 -15.45 -5.11
N PHE A 508 10.78 -15.07 -3.86
CA PHE A 508 11.55 -15.88 -2.93
C PHE A 508 10.88 -15.85 -1.57
N THR A 509 11.06 -16.91 -0.80
CA THR A 509 10.77 -16.92 0.63
C THR A 509 12.08 -17.02 1.40
N ILE A 510 12.18 -16.35 2.53
CA ILE A 510 13.30 -16.41 3.47
C ILE A 510 12.75 -16.63 4.88
N PRO A 511 13.52 -17.19 5.84
CA PRO A 511 13.05 -17.32 7.21
C PRO A 511 12.66 -15.96 7.78
N CYS A 512 11.49 -15.85 8.40
CA CYS A 512 11.07 -14.62 9.08
C CYS A 512 12.03 -14.23 10.22
N THR A 513 12.87 -15.16 10.67
CA THR A 513 13.91 -14.97 11.69
C THR A 513 15.29 -14.68 11.10
N THR A 514 15.39 -14.42 9.79
CA THR A 514 16.66 -14.17 9.11
C THR A 514 17.43 -13.01 9.72
N GLU A 515 18.74 -13.22 9.93
CA GLU A 515 19.71 -12.19 10.31
C GLU A 515 20.69 -11.91 9.15
N ALA A 516 20.29 -12.23 7.92
CA ALA A 516 21.11 -12.00 6.74
C ALA A 516 21.41 -10.50 6.56
N GLN A 517 22.69 -10.19 6.37
CA GLN A 517 23.15 -8.82 6.17
C GLN A 517 23.30 -8.57 4.68
N VAL A 518 22.29 -7.97 4.05
CA VAL A 518 22.37 -7.52 2.65
C VAL A 518 22.83 -6.07 2.66
N ALA A 519 23.82 -5.72 1.83
CA ALA A 519 24.31 -4.35 1.74
C ALA A 519 24.61 -3.96 0.30
N PHE A 520 24.36 -2.69 -0.04
CA PHE A 520 24.68 -2.09 -1.32
C PHE A 520 25.85 -1.11 -1.19
N THR A 521 26.82 -1.22 -2.09
CA THR A 521 27.92 -0.26 -2.18
C THR A 521 27.65 0.73 -3.30
N MET A 522 27.48 2.00 -2.93
CA MET A 522 27.16 3.11 -3.82
C MET A 522 28.11 4.28 -3.52
N GLY A 523 28.74 4.85 -4.55
CA GLY A 523 29.67 5.98 -4.35
C GLY A 523 30.83 5.66 -3.40
N GLY A 524 31.30 4.40 -3.41
CA GLY A 524 32.38 3.92 -2.53
C GLY A 524 31.99 3.71 -1.06
N LYS A 525 30.71 3.87 -0.70
CA LYS A 525 30.19 3.64 0.66
C LYS A 525 29.23 2.46 0.67
N SER A 526 29.33 1.63 1.70
CA SER A 526 28.42 0.49 1.92
C SER A 526 27.25 0.90 2.81
N PHE A 527 26.04 0.60 2.36
CA PHE A 527 24.78 0.84 3.05
C PHE A 527 24.06 -0.49 3.29
N SER A 528 23.89 -0.85 4.56
CA SER A 528 23.25 -2.12 4.96
C SER A 528 21.74 -1.98 5.03
N ILE A 529 21.03 -3.04 4.61
CA ILE A 529 19.59 -3.18 4.79
C ILE A 529 19.33 -3.85 6.13
N ASP A 530 18.50 -3.25 6.97
CA ASP A 530 17.99 -3.87 8.20
C ASP A 530 17.28 -5.18 7.84
N PRO A 531 17.61 -6.33 8.46
CA PRO A 531 16.97 -7.60 8.15
C PRO A 531 15.44 -7.56 8.21
N ARG A 532 14.83 -6.68 9.02
CA ARG A 532 13.36 -6.49 9.07
C ARG A 532 12.79 -6.04 7.73
N ASP A 533 13.55 -5.25 6.98
CA ASP A 533 13.12 -4.70 5.69
C ASP A 533 13.26 -5.72 4.55
N LEU A 534 14.00 -6.81 4.75
CA LEU A 534 14.02 -7.94 3.80
C LEU A 534 12.72 -8.75 3.81
N LEU A 535 11.85 -8.55 4.81
CA LEU A 535 10.61 -9.30 5.00
C LEU A 535 9.42 -8.48 4.49
N PHE A 536 8.78 -8.92 3.41
CA PHE A 536 7.59 -8.27 2.90
C PHE A 536 6.35 -8.63 3.73
N VAL A 537 6.00 -9.92 3.79
CA VAL A 537 4.87 -10.46 4.56
C VAL A 537 5.10 -11.91 4.95
N PRO A 538 4.55 -12.41 6.08
CA PRO A 538 4.67 -13.82 6.45
C PRO A 538 3.84 -14.69 5.49
N VAL A 539 4.37 -15.84 5.08
CA VAL A 539 3.64 -16.82 4.25
C VAL A 539 2.46 -17.40 5.03
N ASN A 540 2.63 -17.61 6.33
CA ASN A 540 1.55 -17.96 7.25
C ASN A 540 1.45 -16.89 8.34
N GLN A 541 0.38 -16.11 8.30
CA GLN A 541 0.12 -15.00 9.25
C GLN A 541 0.02 -15.46 10.72
N ASN A 542 -0.24 -16.75 10.97
CA ASN A 542 -0.27 -17.31 12.33
C ASN A 542 1.09 -17.85 12.80
N ASN A 543 2.11 -17.86 11.94
CA ASN A 543 3.46 -18.29 12.28
C ASN A 543 4.49 -17.23 11.87
N LEU A 544 4.72 -16.26 12.75
CA LEU A 544 5.65 -15.15 12.52
C LEU A 544 7.12 -15.58 12.53
N GLN A 545 7.43 -16.79 12.98
CA GLN A 545 8.78 -17.35 12.98
C GLN A 545 9.00 -18.36 11.83
N GLY A 546 8.01 -18.52 10.95
CA GLY A 546 8.08 -19.41 9.78
C GLY A 546 8.83 -18.78 8.61
N ASP A 547 8.31 -19.00 7.40
CA ASP A 547 8.83 -18.39 6.18
C ASP A 547 8.08 -17.09 5.87
N CYS A 548 8.83 -16.09 5.41
CA CYS A 548 8.35 -14.80 4.96
C CYS A 548 8.65 -14.63 3.47
N VAL A 549 7.76 -13.93 2.76
CA VAL A 549 8.02 -13.48 1.40
C VAL A 549 9.15 -12.45 1.43
N SER A 550 10.17 -12.64 0.60
CA SER A 550 11.28 -11.71 0.46
C SER A 550 10.81 -10.39 -0.16
N GLY A 551 11.30 -9.27 0.38
CA GLY A 551 11.15 -7.94 -0.23
C GLY A 551 11.99 -7.77 -1.51
N ILE A 552 12.88 -8.72 -1.80
CA ILE A 552 13.70 -8.76 -3.01
C ILE A 552 13.13 -9.85 -3.92
N MET A 553 12.80 -9.47 -5.15
CA MET A 553 12.29 -10.39 -6.14
C MET A 553 13.04 -10.27 -7.46
N SER A 554 12.92 -11.30 -8.29
CA SER A 554 13.42 -11.23 -9.65
C SER A 554 12.41 -10.59 -10.60
N GLY A 555 12.93 -9.78 -11.51
CA GLY A 555 12.16 -9.21 -12.60
C GLY A 555 13.11 -8.56 -13.60
N GLN A 556 12.70 -8.57 -14.87
CA GLN A 556 13.41 -7.83 -15.89
C GLN A 556 12.73 -6.48 -16.04
N ILE A 557 13.42 -5.48 -15.52
CA ILE A 557 12.90 -4.14 -15.32
C ILE A 557 13.43 -3.33 -16.51
N GLY A 558 14.71 -2.98 -16.52
CA GLY A 558 15.35 -2.33 -17.65
C GLY A 558 16.20 -3.30 -18.45
N GLY A 559 17.46 -2.94 -18.63
CA GLY A 559 18.48 -3.86 -19.15
C GLY A 559 18.83 -4.95 -18.13
N PRO A 560 19.60 -5.98 -18.53
CA PRO A 560 20.02 -7.08 -17.64
C PRO A 560 20.93 -6.63 -16.49
N GLN A 561 21.26 -5.33 -16.43
CA GLN A 561 22.13 -4.71 -15.45
C GLN A 561 21.39 -3.72 -14.53
N GLU A 562 20.12 -3.46 -14.78
CA GLU A 562 19.35 -2.40 -14.10
C GLU A 562 18.42 -3.02 -13.05
N TRP A 563 18.53 -2.52 -11.81
CA TRP A 563 17.67 -2.87 -10.69
C TRP A 563 16.72 -1.71 -10.38
N LEU A 564 15.50 -2.03 -9.97
CA LEU A 564 14.60 -1.05 -9.32
C LEU A 564 14.70 -1.26 -7.81
N VAL A 565 15.12 -0.22 -7.10
CA VAL A 565 15.45 -0.27 -5.68
C VAL A 565 14.54 0.69 -4.92
N GLY A 566 13.56 0.10 -4.26
CA GLY A 566 12.54 0.81 -3.50
C GLY A 566 12.76 0.80 -1.99
N ASP A 567 11.64 0.85 -1.26
CA ASP A 567 11.60 1.11 0.19
C ASP A 567 12.27 0.05 1.07
N VAL A 568 12.39 -1.19 0.58
CA VAL A 568 13.22 -2.24 1.21
C VAL A 568 14.64 -1.72 1.46
N PHE A 569 15.20 -0.90 0.55
CA PHE A 569 16.48 -0.23 0.76
C PHE A 569 16.32 1.19 1.29
N LEU A 570 15.43 2.01 0.70
CA LEU A 570 15.40 3.45 0.96
C LEU A 570 15.00 3.83 2.39
N LYS A 571 14.34 2.95 3.15
CA LYS A 571 14.13 3.13 4.61
C LYS A 571 15.42 3.13 5.43
N ASN A 572 16.50 2.58 4.89
CA ASN A 572 17.76 2.37 5.62
C ASN A 572 18.76 3.51 5.43
N VAL A 573 18.47 4.45 4.53
CA VAL A 573 19.37 5.53 4.17
C VAL A 573 18.63 6.86 4.13
N TYR A 574 19.37 7.94 4.33
CA TYR A 574 18.90 9.24 3.91
C TYR A 574 19.11 9.35 2.40
N PHE A 575 18.03 9.53 1.66
CA PHE A 575 18.05 9.64 0.20
C PHE A 575 17.83 11.09 -0.19
N SER A 576 18.62 11.63 -1.11
CA SER A 576 18.43 12.98 -1.63
C SER A 576 18.78 13.04 -3.10
N HIS A 577 18.07 13.88 -3.86
CA HIS A 577 18.36 14.12 -5.26
C HIS A 577 18.30 15.62 -5.58
N ASP A 578 19.15 16.03 -6.52
CA ASP A 578 19.30 17.40 -7.01
C ASP A 578 19.03 17.43 -8.52
N VAL A 579 17.92 18.05 -8.91
CA VAL A 579 17.52 18.18 -10.32
C VAL A 579 18.52 19.04 -11.10
N GLY A 580 18.99 20.14 -10.51
CA GLY A 580 19.86 21.11 -11.18
C GLY A 580 21.25 20.54 -11.44
N LYS A 581 21.81 19.79 -10.48
CA LYS A 581 23.12 19.14 -10.63
C LYS A 581 23.07 17.75 -11.25
N ASN A 582 21.86 17.20 -11.45
CA ASN A 582 21.65 15.81 -11.85
C ASN A 582 22.46 14.84 -10.99
N ALA A 583 22.27 14.92 -9.67
CA ALA A 583 23.06 14.19 -8.70
C ALA A 583 22.18 13.57 -7.60
N ILE A 584 22.69 12.49 -7.01
CA ILE A 584 22.03 11.75 -5.92
C ILE A 584 22.98 11.73 -4.73
N THR A 585 22.46 11.97 -3.55
CA THR A 585 23.21 11.92 -2.29
C THR A 585 22.60 10.88 -1.37
N LEU A 586 23.44 10.02 -0.82
CA LEU A 586 23.07 9.04 0.21
C LEU A 586 23.87 9.29 1.50
N ALA A 587 23.25 9.02 2.64
CA ALA A 587 23.93 9.02 3.94
C ALA A 587 23.28 8.01 4.90
N ASN A 588 24.02 7.58 5.91
CA ASN A 588 23.49 6.83 7.03
C ASN A 588 22.61 7.74 7.90
N LEU A 589 21.51 7.16 8.38
CA LEU A 589 20.60 7.81 9.33
C LEU A 589 21.22 7.81 10.75
N LYS A 590 20.92 8.85 11.52
CA LYS A 590 21.30 9.01 12.93
C LYS A 590 20.48 8.16 13.89
#